data_AF-A0A182E6Z4-F1
#
_entry.id   AF-A0A182E6Z4-F1
#
_cell.length_a   1.000
_cell.length_b   1.000
_cell.length_c   1.000
_cell.angle_alpha   90.00
_cell.angle_beta   90.00
_cell.angle_gamma   90.00
#
_symmetry.space_group_name_H-M   'P 1'
#
loop_
_entity.id
_entity.type
_entity.pdbx_description
1 polymer ?
#
loop_
_entity_poly.entity_id
_entity_poly.type
_entity_poly.pdbx_seq_one_letter_code
_entity_poly.pdbx_strand_id
1 'polypeptide(L)'
;MCERAHSCSLCKSRNEYFLEGGASSIFMICKDFVSANRNDILDCGNQANDWKPCIERKIADQVFRACCDRFVPPECRGLCIYESNPIEARVVLMHTIQPSRCRLYKYLSSIIHCAAQTHDNTACCRDMGIHEIGPQCLQMCGPQAKPRQLWGTRSLRKDRVVCLAKWDQIMSCHQAGLRARKILKMPTITSH
;
A
#
# COMPACT_ATOMS: atom_id res chain seq x y z
N MET A 1 5.69 23.07 -21.57
CA MET A 1 6.37 23.17 -20.27
C MET A 1 5.33 22.81 -19.20
N CYS A 2 5.50 21.67 -18.53
CA CYS A 2 4.54 21.12 -17.58
C CYS A 2 5.16 21.17 -16.18
N GLU A 3 4.58 21.96 -15.29
CA GLU A 3 5.01 22.06 -13.89
C GLU A 3 3.81 21.81 -12.96
N ARG A 4 3.90 20.70 -12.22
CA ARG A 4 3.29 20.37 -10.91
C ARG A 4 1.81 20.74 -10.67
N ALA A 5 0.91 19.77 -10.82
CA ALA A 5 -0.29 19.60 -9.97
C ALA A 5 -1.06 18.30 -10.29
N HIS A 6 -0.60 17.13 -9.82
CA HIS A 6 -1.44 15.93 -9.82
C HIS A 6 -1.20 15.10 -8.56
N SER A 7 -1.89 15.45 -7.48
CA SER A 7 -2.13 14.55 -6.35
C SER A 7 -3.45 14.92 -5.68
N CYS A 8 -4.38 13.96 -5.69
CA CYS A 8 -5.62 13.95 -4.92
C CYS A 8 -6.73 14.94 -5.34
N SER A 9 -7.38 14.69 -6.48
CA SER A 9 -8.63 15.37 -6.88
C SER A 9 -9.92 14.67 -6.44
N LEU A 10 -9.88 13.61 -5.62
CA LEU A 10 -11.08 12.86 -5.19
C LEU A 10 -11.69 13.32 -3.85
N CYS A 11 -11.19 14.39 -3.25
CA CYS A 11 -11.72 14.88 -1.97
C CYS A 11 -11.90 16.40 -1.97
N LYS A 12 -12.50 16.96 -3.05
CA LYS A 12 -12.87 18.37 -3.08
C LYS A 12 -14.39 18.51 -3.03
N SER A 13 -14.88 18.74 -1.81
CA SER A 13 -16.08 19.51 -1.45
C SER A 13 -17.28 19.45 -2.39
N ARG A 14 -18.37 18.80 -1.96
CA ARG A 14 -19.71 19.41 -1.97
C ARG A 14 -20.73 18.55 -1.21
N ASN A 15 -21.42 19.21 -0.30
CA ASN A 15 -22.76 18.85 0.15
C ASN A 15 -23.65 18.80 -1.09
N GLU A 16 -24.04 17.63 -1.58
CA GLU A 16 -25.11 17.51 -2.57
C GLU A 16 -25.64 16.07 -2.56
N TYR A 17 -26.87 15.92 -2.08
CA TYR A 17 -27.67 14.71 -2.19
C TYR A 17 -28.07 14.56 -3.66
N PHE A 18 -27.77 13.43 -4.30
CA PHE A 18 -28.59 12.94 -5.40
C PHE A 18 -28.52 11.40 -5.48
N LEU A 19 -29.70 10.79 -5.35
CA LEU A 19 -29.98 9.42 -5.75
C LEU A 19 -30.09 9.40 -7.27
N GLU A 20 -29.44 8.45 -7.94
CA GLU A 20 -29.96 7.59 -9.01
C GLU A 20 -28.81 6.77 -9.63
N GLY A 21 -28.96 5.44 -9.62
CA GLY A 21 -28.28 4.53 -10.56
C GLY A 21 -26.80 4.18 -10.33
N GLY A 22 -26.55 3.10 -9.58
CA GLY A 22 -25.46 2.15 -9.88
C GLY A 22 -24.01 2.54 -9.56
N ALA A 23 -23.62 2.60 -8.29
CA ALA A 23 -22.20 2.60 -7.89
C ALA A 23 -22.00 2.07 -6.45
N SER A 24 -21.92 0.75 -6.26
CA SER A 24 -21.89 0.15 -4.90
C SER A 24 -20.49 -0.02 -4.27
N SER A 25 -19.38 0.35 -4.93
CA SER A 25 -18.03 0.05 -4.41
C SER A 25 -17.11 1.26 -4.18
N ILE A 26 -17.45 2.44 -4.66
CA ILE A 26 -16.59 3.64 -4.52
C ILE A 26 -16.92 4.45 -3.25
N PHE A 27 -18.18 4.46 -2.81
CA PHE A 27 -18.63 5.25 -1.65
C PHE A 27 -18.11 4.76 -0.29
N MET A 28 -17.66 3.51 -0.19
CA MET A 28 -17.31 2.90 1.09
C MET A 28 -15.91 3.27 1.59
N ILE A 29 -15.01 3.70 0.69
CA ILE A 29 -13.61 4.00 1.05
C ILE A 29 -13.49 5.24 1.95
N CYS A 30 -14.44 6.18 1.90
CA CYS A 30 -14.35 7.42 2.69
C CYS A 30 -14.99 7.33 4.09
N LYS A 31 -15.92 6.41 4.35
CA LYS A 31 -16.62 6.34 5.66
C LYS A 31 -15.83 5.60 6.73
N ASP A 32 -15.01 4.63 6.35
CA ASP A 32 -14.31 3.74 7.30
C ASP A 32 -12.96 4.28 7.78
N PHE A 33 -12.60 5.51 7.41
CA PHE A 33 -11.31 6.10 7.73
C PHE A 33 -11.22 6.64 9.18
N VAL A 34 -12.25 6.44 9.99
CA VAL A 34 -12.32 6.92 11.38
C VAL A 34 -12.45 5.73 12.33
N SER A 35 -11.33 5.07 12.60
CA SER A 35 -11.17 4.32 13.85
C SER A 35 -9.70 4.30 14.24
N ALA A 36 -9.21 5.41 14.78
CA ALA A 36 -7.97 5.43 15.52
C ALA A 36 -8.18 6.30 16.77
N ASN A 37 -7.88 5.73 17.94
CA ASN A 37 -7.98 6.42 19.22
C ASN A 37 -7.08 7.67 19.19
N ARG A 38 -7.51 8.78 19.79
CA ARG A 38 -6.86 10.10 19.64
C ARG A 38 -5.37 10.09 20.07
N ASN A 39 -5.01 9.18 20.98
CA ASN A 39 -3.65 9.02 21.49
C ASN A 39 -2.78 8.04 20.67
N ASP A 40 -3.37 7.11 19.91
CA ASP A 40 -2.63 6.13 19.08
C ASP A 40 -2.18 6.70 17.72
N ILE A 41 -2.80 7.80 17.25
CA ILE A 41 -2.50 8.40 15.93
C ILE A 41 -1.12 9.08 15.91
N LEU A 42 -0.63 9.52 17.07
CA LEU A 42 0.65 10.24 17.17
C LEU A 42 1.86 9.31 17.36
N ASP A 43 1.63 8.03 17.67
CA ASP A 43 2.67 7.13 18.18
C ASP A 43 2.73 5.78 17.44
N CYS A 44 2.64 5.82 16.12
CA CYS A 44 2.68 4.62 15.27
C CYS A 44 3.58 4.87 14.04
N GLY A 45 3.95 3.81 13.31
CA GLY A 45 4.66 3.85 12.04
C GLY A 45 6.03 4.52 12.09
N ASN A 46 6.68 4.49 13.25
CA ASN A 46 7.98 5.08 13.51
C ASN A 46 8.87 4.08 14.26
N GLN A 47 10.17 4.33 14.30
CA GLN A 47 11.15 3.46 14.94
C GLN A 47 10.95 3.36 16.46
N ALA A 48 10.47 4.41 17.13
CA ALA A 48 10.28 4.42 18.59
C ALA A 48 9.25 3.38 19.05
N ASN A 49 8.32 2.99 18.18
CA ASN A 49 7.30 1.97 18.47
C ASN A 49 7.40 0.77 17.53
N ASP A 50 8.62 0.36 17.20
CA ASP A 50 8.90 -0.83 16.41
C ASP A 50 8.08 -0.92 15.12
N TRP A 51 7.85 0.24 14.48
CA TRP A 51 7.08 0.36 13.25
C TRP A 51 5.65 -0.18 13.33
N LYS A 52 5.02 -0.16 14.51
CA LYS A 52 3.62 -0.57 14.71
C LYS A 52 2.67 0.15 13.72
N PRO A 53 1.82 -0.55 12.96
CA PRO A 53 0.90 0.09 12.01
C PRO A 53 -0.11 1.04 12.67
N CYS A 54 -0.38 2.15 11.98
CA CYS A 54 -1.38 3.15 12.39
C CYS A 54 -2.80 2.79 11.99
N ILE A 55 -2.96 1.91 11.01
CA ILE A 55 -4.24 1.53 10.42
C ILE A 55 -4.38 0.01 10.53
N GLU A 56 -5.57 -0.42 10.92
CA GLU A 56 -5.91 -1.84 10.96
C GLU A 56 -5.73 -2.49 9.58
N ARG A 57 -5.17 -3.71 9.59
CA ARG A 57 -4.87 -4.45 8.37
C ARG A 57 -6.08 -4.57 7.44
N LYS A 58 -7.28 -4.81 7.99
CA LYS A 58 -8.52 -4.95 7.20
C LYS A 58 -8.80 -3.72 6.33
N ILE A 59 -8.60 -2.51 6.87
CA ILE A 59 -8.80 -1.26 6.14
C ILE A 59 -7.65 -1.04 5.16
N ALA A 60 -6.42 -1.29 5.60
CA ALA A 60 -5.23 -1.18 4.75
C ALA A 60 -5.34 -2.06 3.49
N ASP A 61 -5.76 -3.31 3.66
CA ASP A 61 -5.96 -4.28 2.56
C ASP A 61 -7.01 -3.81 1.56
N GLN A 62 -8.09 -3.15 2.00
CA GLN A 62 -9.09 -2.58 1.09
C GLN A 62 -8.48 -1.50 0.19
N VAL A 63 -7.68 -0.61 0.76
CA VAL A 63 -7.01 0.45 0.01
C VAL A 63 -5.98 -0.13 -0.95
N PHE A 64 -5.19 -1.11 -0.50
CA PHE A 64 -4.22 -1.80 -1.34
C PHE A 64 -4.90 -2.51 -2.52
N ARG A 65 -5.97 -3.27 -2.26
CA ARG A 65 -6.76 -3.95 -3.30
C ARG A 65 -7.36 -2.97 -4.30
N ALA A 66 -7.92 -1.85 -3.85
CA ALA A 66 -8.47 -0.83 -4.74
C ALA A 66 -7.42 -0.25 -5.70
N CYS A 67 -6.18 -0.05 -5.25
CA CYS A 67 -5.08 0.32 -6.14
C CYS A 67 -4.75 -0.81 -7.12
N CYS A 68 -4.62 -2.04 -6.62
CA CYS A 68 -4.31 -3.19 -7.44
C CYS A 68 -5.35 -3.47 -8.52
N ASP A 69 -6.64 -3.20 -8.29
CA ASP A 69 -7.67 -3.36 -9.31
C ASP A 69 -7.42 -2.54 -10.58
N ARG A 70 -6.67 -1.43 -10.45
CA ARG A 70 -6.30 -0.54 -11.56
C ARG A 70 -4.97 -0.87 -12.22
N PHE A 71 -4.00 -1.42 -11.48
CA PHE A 71 -2.62 -1.60 -11.96
C PHE A 71 -2.18 -3.07 -12.11
N VAL A 72 -2.91 -4.00 -11.51
CA VAL A 72 -2.52 -5.40 -11.35
C VAL A 72 -3.65 -6.31 -11.88
N PRO A 73 -3.33 -7.29 -12.73
CA PRO A 73 -4.34 -8.18 -13.28
C PRO A 73 -4.82 -9.19 -12.21
N PRO A 74 -6.05 -9.74 -12.33
CA PRO A 74 -6.68 -10.56 -11.29
C PRO A 74 -5.81 -11.69 -10.74
N GLU A 75 -5.05 -12.35 -11.61
CA GLU A 75 -4.18 -13.47 -11.26
C GLU A 75 -3.00 -13.10 -10.34
N CYS A 76 -2.66 -11.81 -10.23
CA CYS A 76 -1.61 -11.31 -9.35
C CYS A 76 -2.17 -10.65 -8.07
N ARG A 77 -3.48 -10.44 -7.97
CA ARG A 77 -4.10 -9.68 -6.85
C ARG A 77 -4.05 -10.40 -5.51
N GLY A 78 -3.72 -11.70 -5.49
CA GLY A 78 -3.45 -12.44 -4.25
C GLY A 78 -2.31 -11.83 -3.43
N LEU A 79 -1.39 -11.09 -4.06
CA LEU A 79 -0.29 -10.37 -3.39
C LEU A 79 -0.68 -8.99 -2.84
N CYS A 80 -1.90 -8.52 -3.09
CA CYS A 80 -2.36 -7.20 -2.67
C CYS A 80 -2.99 -7.24 -1.28
N ILE A 81 -2.22 -7.75 -0.32
CA ILE A 81 -2.57 -7.85 1.10
C ILE A 81 -1.32 -7.54 1.93
N TYR A 82 -1.51 -6.89 3.08
CA TYR A 82 -0.45 -6.64 4.05
C TYR A 82 -0.30 -7.84 4.99
N GLU A 83 0.23 -8.95 4.48
CA GLU A 83 0.52 -10.11 5.32
C GLU A 83 1.91 -9.98 5.96
N SER A 84 1.94 -9.90 7.29
CA SER A 84 3.14 -9.71 8.11
C SER A 84 3.58 -11.00 8.81
N ASN A 85 2.79 -12.07 8.77
CA ASN A 85 3.20 -13.37 9.27
C ASN A 85 4.12 -14.05 8.23
N PRO A 86 5.33 -14.49 8.61
CA PRO A 86 6.30 -15.05 7.68
C PRO A 86 5.85 -16.36 7.02
N ILE A 87 5.02 -17.16 7.71
CA ILE A 87 4.49 -18.42 7.16
C ILE A 87 3.40 -18.12 6.14
N GLU A 88 2.41 -17.30 6.52
CA GLU A 88 1.30 -16.93 5.63
C GLU A 88 1.78 -16.15 4.41
N ALA A 89 2.76 -15.25 4.57
CA ALA A 89 3.36 -14.51 3.47
C ALA A 89 4.01 -15.44 2.43
N ARG A 90 4.69 -16.51 2.88
CA ARG A 90 5.26 -17.52 1.99
C ARG A 90 4.16 -18.33 1.29
N VAL A 91 3.10 -18.69 1.99
CA VAL A 91 1.94 -19.39 1.43
C VAL A 91 1.28 -18.53 0.34
N VAL A 92 1.10 -17.23 0.59
CA VAL A 92 0.56 -16.26 -0.37
C VAL A 92 1.45 -16.12 -1.61
N LEU A 93 2.76 -15.98 -1.42
CA LEU A 93 3.73 -15.97 -2.52
C LEU A 93 3.64 -17.27 -3.32
N MET A 94 3.66 -18.42 -2.64
CA MET A 94 3.58 -19.73 -3.25
C MET A 94 2.30 -19.89 -4.07
N HIS A 95 1.12 -19.63 -3.51
CA HIS A 95 -0.15 -19.76 -4.22
C HIS A 95 -0.33 -18.76 -5.35
N THR A 96 0.30 -17.59 -5.28
CA THR A 96 0.21 -16.60 -6.37
C THR A 96 1.22 -16.91 -7.50
N ILE A 97 2.39 -17.46 -7.17
CA ILE A 97 3.50 -17.71 -8.11
C ILE A 97 3.45 -19.13 -8.71
N GLN A 98 3.25 -20.17 -7.89
CA GLN A 98 3.31 -21.57 -8.32
C GLN A 98 2.30 -21.96 -9.41
N PRO A 99 1.06 -21.44 -9.48
CA PRO A 99 0.20 -21.77 -10.61
C PRO A 99 0.61 -21.05 -11.91
N SER A 100 1.75 -20.35 -11.96
CA SER A 100 2.30 -19.64 -13.12
C SER A 100 1.37 -18.57 -13.73
N ARG A 101 0.30 -18.20 -13.03
CA ARG A 101 -0.66 -17.22 -13.51
C ARG A 101 -0.09 -15.82 -13.39
N CYS A 102 0.48 -15.47 -12.23
CA CYS A 102 1.05 -14.14 -12.04
C CYS A 102 2.47 -14.01 -12.63
N ARG A 103 2.61 -13.18 -13.67
CA ARG A 103 3.92 -12.80 -14.23
C ARG A 103 4.58 -11.72 -13.37
N LEU A 104 5.20 -12.12 -12.26
CA LEU A 104 5.82 -11.19 -11.29
C LEU A 104 6.77 -10.16 -11.90
N TYR A 105 7.57 -10.53 -12.89
CA TYR A 105 8.49 -9.59 -13.55
C TYR A 105 7.78 -8.41 -14.24
N LYS A 106 6.49 -8.54 -14.56
CA LYS A 106 5.67 -7.46 -15.12
C LYS A 106 4.96 -6.62 -14.05
N TYR A 107 4.53 -7.26 -12.96
CA TYR A 107 3.56 -6.66 -12.05
C TYR A 107 4.09 -6.39 -10.64
N LEU A 108 5.27 -6.91 -10.26
CA LEU A 108 5.82 -6.69 -8.93
C LEU A 108 6.07 -5.19 -8.64
N SER A 109 6.55 -4.43 -9.62
CA SER A 109 6.69 -2.97 -9.50
C SER A 109 5.34 -2.29 -9.23
N SER A 110 4.26 -2.75 -9.87
CA SER A 110 2.90 -2.22 -9.66
C SER A 110 2.36 -2.57 -8.28
N ILE A 111 2.59 -3.81 -7.82
CA ILE A 111 2.19 -4.29 -6.50
C ILE A 111 2.90 -3.47 -5.42
N ILE A 112 4.23 -3.31 -5.50
CA ILE A 112 5.01 -2.49 -4.56
C ILE A 112 4.54 -1.03 -4.59
N HIS A 113 4.30 -0.45 -5.77
CA HIS A 113 3.79 0.91 -5.88
C HIS A 113 2.46 1.07 -5.15
N CYS A 114 1.54 0.12 -5.32
CA CYS A 114 0.26 0.13 -4.62
C CYS A 114 0.40 -0.09 -3.11
N ALA A 115 1.29 -0.98 -2.66
CA ALA A 115 1.57 -1.21 -1.25
C ALA A 115 2.12 0.06 -0.58
N ALA A 116 3.06 0.74 -1.24
CA ALA A 116 3.68 1.95 -0.73
C ALA A 116 2.75 3.17 -0.76
N GLN A 117 1.78 3.19 -1.68
CA GLN A 117 0.98 4.37 -2.02
C GLN A 117 1.87 5.58 -2.35
N THR A 118 2.02 6.51 -1.40
CA THR A 118 2.87 7.71 -1.52
C THR A 118 3.96 7.77 -0.46
N HIS A 119 4.18 6.68 0.28
CA HIS A 119 5.05 6.63 1.45
C HIS A 119 6.38 5.94 1.14
N ASP A 120 7.48 6.62 1.44
CA ASP A 120 8.81 6.02 1.47
C ASP A 120 9.03 5.31 2.82
N ASN A 121 9.20 3.99 2.78
CA ASN A 121 9.37 3.14 3.97
C ASN A 121 10.81 2.62 4.07
N THR A 122 11.77 3.27 3.39
CA THR A 122 13.18 2.86 3.37
C THR A 122 13.78 2.78 4.78
N ALA A 123 13.38 3.67 5.71
CA ALA A 123 13.84 3.61 7.10
C ALA A 123 13.42 2.31 7.79
N CYS A 124 12.12 1.97 7.76
CA CYS A 124 11.62 0.70 8.29
C CYS A 124 12.31 -0.51 7.66
N CYS A 125 12.47 -0.51 6.33
CA CYS A 125 13.17 -1.58 5.64
C CYS A 125 14.64 -1.72 6.04
N ARG A 126 15.31 -0.63 6.42
CA ARG A 126 16.68 -0.69 6.93
C ARG A 126 16.71 -1.36 8.29
N ASP A 127 15.82 -0.96 9.20
CA ASP A 127 15.70 -1.51 10.55
C ASP A 127 15.34 -3.00 10.54
N MET A 128 14.47 -3.41 9.61
CA MET A 128 14.11 -4.82 9.39
C MET A 128 15.22 -5.62 8.66
N GLY A 129 16.35 -4.99 8.29
CA GLY A 129 17.49 -5.65 7.65
C GLY A 129 17.25 -6.06 6.18
N ILE A 130 16.35 -5.41 5.44
CA ILE A 130 16.11 -5.73 4.02
C ILE A 130 17.33 -5.35 3.17
N HIS A 131 18.03 -4.29 3.58
CA HIS A 131 19.24 -3.81 2.91
C HIS A 131 20.41 -4.81 2.95
N GLU A 132 20.42 -5.70 3.96
CA GLU A 132 21.47 -6.72 4.15
C GLU A 132 21.40 -7.85 3.11
N ILE A 133 20.22 -8.14 2.56
CA ILE A 133 20.06 -9.07 1.43
C ILE A 133 20.73 -8.51 0.17
N GLY A 134 20.63 -7.18 0.01
CA GLY A 134 21.25 -6.44 -1.06
C GLY A 134 20.63 -5.06 -1.22
N PRO A 135 21.40 -4.04 -1.62
CA PRO A 135 20.93 -2.66 -1.72
C PRO A 135 19.79 -2.49 -2.72
N GLN A 136 19.70 -3.37 -3.73
CA GLN A 136 18.61 -3.38 -4.68
C GLN A 136 17.25 -3.64 -4.01
N CYS A 137 17.19 -4.41 -2.92
CA CYS A 137 15.94 -4.75 -2.24
C CYS A 137 15.25 -3.53 -1.62
N LEU A 138 15.99 -2.46 -1.30
CA LEU A 138 15.41 -1.20 -0.84
C LEU A 138 14.51 -0.53 -1.88
N GLN A 139 14.67 -0.83 -3.17
CA GLN A 139 13.72 -0.34 -4.17
C GLN A 139 12.32 -0.94 -3.99
N MET A 140 12.15 -2.01 -3.20
CA MET A 140 10.83 -2.53 -2.84
C MET A 140 10.17 -1.77 -1.69
N CYS A 141 10.84 -0.79 -1.06
CA CYS A 141 10.37 -0.15 0.17
C CYS A 141 9.60 1.15 -0.04
N GLY A 142 9.50 1.62 -1.28
CA GLY A 142 8.86 2.89 -1.62
C GLY A 142 8.05 2.85 -2.91
N PRO A 143 7.36 3.94 -3.23
CA PRO A 143 6.56 4.05 -4.44
C PRO A 143 7.45 4.00 -5.68
N GLN A 144 7.02 3.25 -6.68
CA GLN A 144 7.76 3.15 -7.93
C GLN A 144 7.52 4.36 -8.82
N ALA A 145 8.60 5.01 -9.28
CA ALA A 145 8.51 6.12 -10.23
C ALA A 145 7.81 5.70 -11.54
N LYS A 146 7.97 4.43 -11.94
CA LYS A 146 7.31 3.81 -13.09
C LYS A 146 6.63 2.52 -12.63
N PRO A 147 5.35 2.55 -12.19
CA PRO A 147 4.68 1.37 -11.63
C PRO A 147 4.61 0.17 -12.58
N ARG A 148 4.61 0.41 -13.90
CA ARG A 148 4.59 -0.63 -14.94
C ARG A 148 5.98 -1.05 -15.40
N GLN A 149 7.03 -0.67 -14.66
CA GLN A 149 8.39 -1.04 -15.00
C GLN A 149 8.58 -2.55 -14.89
N LEU A 150 9.15 -3.13 -15.94
CA LEU A 150 9.52 -4.54 -15.95
C LEU A 150 10.75 -4.74 -15.07
N TRP A 151 10.66 -5.68 -14.12
CA TRP A 151 11.77 -6.09 -13.24
C TRP A 151 12.43 -7.39 -13.72
N GLY A 152 12.32 -7.66 -15.01
CA GLY A 152 12.89 -8.80 -15.71
C GLY A 152 12.31 -8.92 -17.12
N THR A 153 12.74 -9.94 -17.86
CA THR A 153 12.36 -10.13 -19.27
C THR A 153 11.40 -11.29 -19.45
N ARG A 154 11.77 -12.47 -18.95
CA ARG A 154 10.94 -13.70 -18.96
C ARG A 154 10.54 -14.14 -17.56
N SER A 155 11.37 -13.82 -16.58
CA SER A 155 11.20 -14.10 -15.16
C SER A 155 11.71 -12.92 -14.35
N LEU A 156 11.39 -12.90 -13.06
CA LEU A 156 11.90 -11.87 -12.16
C LEU A 156 13.42 -12.02 -12.07
N ARG A 157 14.18 -10.92 -12.13
CA ARG A 157 15.64 -10.98 -12.04
C ARG A 157 16.07 -11.64 -10.72
N LYS A 158 17.14 -12.43 -10.75
CA LYS A 158 17.65 -13.18 -9.59
C LYS A 158 17.91 -12.28 -8.37
N ASP A 159 18.49 -11.10 -8.59
CA ASP A 159 18.78 -10.11 -7.55
C ASP A 159 17.52 -9.51 -6.90
N ARG A 160 16.34 -9.73 -7.49
CA ARG A 160 15.03 -9.33 -6.96
C ARG A 160 14.27 -10.48 -6.33
N VAL A 161 14.46 -11.70 -6.84
CA VAL A 161 13.87 -12.91 -6.25
C VAL A 161 14.34 -13.09 -4.81
N VAL A 162 15.62 -12.84 -4.54
CA VAL A 162 16.18 -12.94 -3.18
C VAL A 162 15.51 -11.99 -2.19
N CYS A 163 15.02 -10.83 -2.64
CA CYS A 163 14.32 -9.87 -1.79
C CYS A 163 12.97 -10.41 -1.26
N LEU A 164 12.34 -11.34 -1.99
CA LEU A 164 11.07 -11.95 -1.59
C LEU A 164 11.20 -12.82 -0.32
N ALA A 165 12.43 -13.14 0.11
CA ALA A 165 12.69 -13.83 1.37
C ALA A 165 12.25 -13.02 2.60
N LYS A 166 12.14 -11.69 2.48
CA LYS A 166 11.64 -10.75 3.51
C LYS A 166 10.32 -10.08 3.10
N TRP A 167 9.49 -10.78 2.33
CA TRP A 167 8.23 -10.22 1.83
C TRP A 167 7.27 -9.78 2.95
N ASP A 168 7.17 -10.57 4.00
CA ASP A 168 6.41 -10.27 5.23
C ASP A 168 6.85 -8.94 5.86
N GLN A 169 8.17 -8.73 5.97
CA GLN A 169 8.74 -7.51 6.56
C GLN A 169 8.55 -6.31 5.64
N ILE A 170 8.69 -6.49 4.31
CA ILE A 170 8.41 -5.43 3.32
C ILE A 170 6.94 -5.00 3.42
N MET A 171 6.00 -5.96 3.47
CA MET A 171 4.58 -5.66 3.63
C MET A 171 4.27 -5.00 4.98
N SER A 172 4.87 -5.48 6.07
CA SER A 172 4.76 -4.84 7.38
C SER A 172 5.22 -3.38 7.35
N CYS A 173 6.34 -3.08 6.72
CA CYS A 173 6.84 -1.72 6.58
C CYS A 173 5.93 -0.82 5.75
N HIS A 174 5.34 -1.34 4.68
CA HIS A 174 4.37 -0.57 3.90
C HIS A 174 3.09 -0.28 4.70
N GLN A 175 2.59 -1.25 5.47
CA GLN A 175 1.43 -1.03 6.34
C GLN A 175 1.75 0.00 7.43
N ALA A 176 2.95 -0.06 8.01
CA ALA A 176 3.44 0.89 9.00
C ALA A 176 3.48 2.34 8.47
N GLY A 177 3.81 2.51 7.19
CA GLY A 177 3.84 3.81 6.53
C GLY A 177 2.49 4.46 6.32
N LEU A 178 1.39 3.70 6.33
CA LEU A 178 0.05 4.24 6.08
C LEU A 178 -0.40 5.14 7.22
N ARG A 179 -0.82 6.36 6.88
CA ARG A 179 -1.30 7.35 7.85
C ARG A 179 -2.78 7.67 7.64
N ALA A 180 -3.53 7.68 8.74
CA ALA A 180 -4.86 8.26 8.74
C ALA A 180 -4.75 9.80 8.59
N ARG A 181 -4.91 10.33 7.37
CA ARG A 181 -5.19 11.76 7.16
C ARG A 181 -6.42 12.20 7.99
N LYS A 182 -6.20 13.05 9.00
CA LYS A 182 -7.29 13.78 9.67
C LYS A 182 -8.01 14.65 8.63
N ILE A 183 -9.28 14.35 8.34
CA ILE A 183 -10.19 15.39 7.84
C ILE A 183 -10.57 16.19 9.09
N LEU A 184 -9.95 17.35 9.28
CA LEU A 184 -10.43 18.33 10.26
C LEU A 184 -11.86 18.69 9.85
N LYS A 185 -12.86 18.19 10.58
CA LYS A 185 -14.20 18.77 10.51
C LYS A 185 -14.05 20.21 10.99
N MET A 186 -14.15 21.18 10.08
CA MET A 186 -14.28 22.59 10.45
C MET A 186 -15.46 22.70 11.42
N PRO A 187 -15.29 23.37 12.58
CA PRO A 187 -16.40 23.58 13.49
C PRO A 187 -17.49 24.35 12.74
N THR A 188 -18.69 23.77 12.72
CA THR A 188 -19.90 24.45 12.25
C THR A 188 -20.05 25.71 13.10
N ILE A 189 -19.85 26.88 12.50
CA ILE A 189 -20.14 28.15 13.14
C ILE A 189 -21.67 28.21 13.26
N THR A 190 -22.19 27.94 14.45
CA THR A 190 -23.57 28.25 14.80
C THR A 190 -23.66 29.77 14.93
N SER A 191 -24.18 30.44 13.91
CA SER A 191 -24.63 31.83 14.03
C SER A 191 -25.90 31.85 14.87
N HIS A 192 -25.85 32.57 16.00
CA HIS A 192 -27.01 32.99 16.77
C HIS A 192 -27.85 34.01 16.01
#